data_AF-L8LV39-F1
#
_entry.id   AF-L8LV39-F1
#
_cell.length_a   1.000
_cell.length_b   1.000
_cell.length_c   1.000
_cell.angle_alpha   90.00
_cell.angle_beta   90.00
_cell.angle_gamma   90.00
#
_symmetry.space_group_name_H-M   'P 1'
#
loop_
_entity.id
_entity.type
_entity.pdbx_description
1 polymer ?
#
loop_
_entity_poly.entity_id
_entity_poly.type
_entity_poly.pdbx_seq_one_letter_code
_entity_poly.pdbx_strand_id
1 'polypeptide(L)'
;MIVLVCPGFHPPALTQSFLDAFPNPQWEWRVFSGDLSPTLQTPVVLIGFSAGVVTALATTLALSMRQGNIKALIALDGWGVPLGGDFPIYRVSHDYFTHWSSALLGGGSESFYADPPVEHWELWRSPQTTKGWSVNSNGSKTSLTAAEFIYQVILCK
;
A
#
# COMPACT_ATOMS: atom_id res chain seq x y z
N MET A 1 2.78 9.60 -13.23
CA MET A 1 3.45 8.97 -12.07
C MET A 1 3.28 7.47 -12.20
N ILE A 2 4.26 6.66 -11.80
CA ILE A 2 4.15 5.20 -11.85
C ILE A 2 3.62 4.70 -10.51
N VAL A 3 2.64 3.80 -10.54
CA VAL A 3 2.19 3.04 -9.38
C VAL A 3 2.53 1.57 -9.62
N LEU A 4 3.54 1.08 -8.91
CA LEU A 4 4.03 -0.29 -9.05
C LEU A 4 3.32 -1.18 -8.02
N VAL A 5 2.59 -2.18 -8.53
CA VAL A 5 1.75 -3.07 -7.74
C VAL A 5 2.44 -4.43 -7.61
N CYS A 6 2.73 -4.83 -6.39
CA CYS A 6 3.31 -6.13 -6.03
C CYS A 6 2.21 -6.98 -5.37
N PRO A 7 1.43 -7.77 -6.15
CA PRO A 7 0.35 -8.58 -5.59
C PRO A 7 0.90 -9.73 -4.75
N GLY A 8 0.03 -10.31 -3.91
CA GLY A 8 0.29 -11.56 -3.22
C GLY A 8 -0.05 -12.79 -4.06
N PHE A 9 -0.11 -13.95 -3.42
CA PHE A 9 -0.58 -15.18 -4.06
C PHE A 9 -2.10 -15.23 -4.09
N HIS A 10 -2.69 -14.89 -5.22
CA HIS A 10 -4.14 -14.95 -5.44
C HIS A 10 -4.48 -14.91 -6.95
N PRO A 11 -5.74 -15.18 -7.34
CA PRO A 11 -6.17 -15.03 -8.74
C PRO A 11 -5.93 -13.60 -9.27
N PRO A 12 -5.45 -13.44 -10.53
CA PRO A 12 -5.20 -12.12 -11.12
C PRO A 12 -6.42 -11.20 -11.17
N ALA A 13 -7.63 -11.76 -11.23
CA ALA A 13 -8.88 -11.01 -11.22
C ALA A 13 -9.02 -10.10 -9.98
N LEU A 14 -8.45 -10.49 -8.82
CA LEU A 14 -8.49 -9.63 -7.63
C LEU A 14 -7.59 -8.39 -7.78
N THR A 15 -6.43 -8.52 -8.43
CA THR A 15 -5.61 -7.36 -8.80
C THR A 15 -6.37 -6.47 -9.77
N GLN A 16 -7.08 -7.04 -10.73
CA GLN A 16 -7.87 -6.24 -11.66
C GLN A 16 -8.97 -5.45 -10.92
N SER A 17 -9.71 -6.09 -10.00
CA SER A 17 -10.70 -5.40 -9.17
C SER A 17 -10.09 -4.28 -8.33
N PHE A 18 -8.88 -4.50 -7.78
CA PHE A 18 -8.14 -3.45 -7.08
C PHE A 18 -7.86 -2.26 -8.00
N LEU A 19 -7.32 -2.49 -9.21
CA LEU A 19 -7.00 -1.42 -10.16
C LEU A 19 -8.25 -0.65 -10.61
N ASP A 20 -9.36 -1.35 -10.85
CA ASP A 20 -10.63 -0.77 -11.28
C ASP A 20 -11.23 0.18 -10.22
N ALA A 21 -10.86 0.01 -8.94
CA ALA A 21 -11.27 0.89 -7.85
C ALA A 21 -10.62 2.30 -7.93
N PHE A 22 -9.61 2.49 -8.77
CA PHE A 22 -8.84 3.73 -8.88
C PHE A 22 -8.75 4.25 -10.33
N PRO A 23 -9.87 4.75 -10.91
CA PRO A 23 -9.86 5.31 -12.26
C PRO A 23 -9.17 6.68 -12.28
N ASN A 24 -7.84 6.70 -12.39
CA ASN A 24 -7.07 7.93 -12.57
C ASN A 24 -6.15 7.83 -13.80
N PRO A 25 -6.41 8.60 -14.88
CA PRO A 25 -5.64 8.51 -16.12
C PRO A 25 -4.21 9.06 -16.01
N GLN A 26 -3.85 9.73 -14.91
CA GLN A 26 -2.49 10.27 -14.69
C GLN A 26 -1.55 9.26 -14.03
N TRP A 27 -2.09 8.11 -13.60
CA TRP A 27 -1.35 7.03 -12.97
C TRP A 27 -1.08 5.92 -13.97
N GLU A 28 0.20 5.62 -14.16
CA GLU A 28 0.62 4.49 -14.95
C GLU A 28 0.76 3.28 -14.01
N TRP A 29 -0.28 2.46 -13.98
CA TRP A 29 -0.29 1.21 -13.21
C TRP A 29 0.63 0.17 -13.86
N ARG A 30 1.55 -0.38 -13.08
CA ARG A 30 2.41 -1.49 -13.49
C ARG A 30 2.29 -2.60 -12.47
N VAL A 31 1.87 -3.79 -12.89
CA VAL A 31 1.91 -4.98 -12.03
C VAL A 31 3.31 -5.59 -12.13
N PHE A 32 3.97 -5.76 -10.99
CA PHE A 32 5.36 -6.20 -10.93
C PHE A 32 5.52 -7.59 -11.54
N SER A 33 6.39 -7.70 -12.54
CA SER A 33 6.72 -8.93 -13.26
C SER A 33 8.21 -9.28 -13.21
N GLY A 34 8.99 -8.63 -12.33
CA GLY A 34 10.44 -8.87 -12.17
C GLY A 34 11.36 -7.84 -12.83
N ASP A 35 10.82 -6.92 -13.63
CA ASP A 35 11.59 -5.83 -14.25
C ASP A 35 11.54 -4.54 -13.41
N LEU A 36 12.71 -4.02 -13.04
CA LEU A 36 12.90 -2.86 -12.17
C LEU A 36 13.23 -1.58 -12.98
N SER A 37 12.52 -1.37 -14.08
CA SER A 37 12.81 -0.30 -15.04
C SER A 37 11.98 0.99 -14.92
N PRO A 38 11.68 1.59 -13.74
CA PRO A 38 11.45 3.02 -13.69
C PRO A 38 12.77 3.76 -13.93
N THR A 39 12.74 4.83 -14.74
CA THR A 39 13.85 5.79 -14.76
C THR A 39 13.91 6.51 -13.40
N LEU A 40 15.12 6.85 -12.93
CA LEU A 40 15.34 7.36 -11.55
C LEU A 40 14.56 8.64 -11.21
N GLN A 41 14.12 9.39 -12.22
CA GLN A 41 13.47 10.71 -12.05
C GLN A 41 11.95 10.64 -11.93
N THR A 42 11.30 9.61 -12.45
CA THR A 42 9.84 9.49 -12.42
C THR A 42 9.38 9.22 -10.99
N PRO A 43 8.41 9.98 -10.43
CA PRO A 43 7.83 9.66 -9.14
C PRO A 43 7.20 8.26 -9.14
N VAL A 44 7.52 7.45 -8.12
CA VAL A 44 7.01 6.09 -7.97
C VAL A 44 6.33 5.91 -6.62
N VAL A 45 5.13 5.33 -6.64
CA VAL A 45 4.48 4.73 -5.47
C VAL A 45 4.52 3.22 -5.61
N LEU A 46 4.85 2.52 -4.52
CA LEU A 46 4.85 1.07 -4.46
C LEU A 46 3.70 0.59 -3.58
N ILE A 47 2.93 -0.36 -4.08
CA ILE A 47 1.81 -0.97 -3.36
C ILE A 47 2.07 -2.46 -3.28
N GLY A 48 2.21 -3.00 -2.07
CA GLY A 48 2.34 -4.42 -1.84
C GLY A 48 1.11 -5.00 -1.15
N PHE A 49 0.71 -6.22 -1.49
CA PHE A 49 -0.34 -6.94 -0.77
C PHE A 49 0.15 -8.28 -0.23
N SER A 50 -0.17 -8.57 1.03
CA SER A 50 0.17 -9.86 1.65
C SER A 50 1.67 -10.15 1.50
N ALA A 51 2.06 -11.33 0.99
CA ALA A 51 3.45 -11.67 0.67
C ALA A 51 4.11 -10.69 -0.33
N GLY A 52 3.34 -10.05 -1.20
CA GLY A 52 3.82 -9.03 -2.14
C GLY A 52 4.38 -7.78 -1.48
N VAL A 53 4.08 -7.54 -0.20
CA VAL A 53 4.71 -6.47 0.60
C VAL A 53 6.22 -6.67 0.70
N VAL A 54 6.72 -7.91 0.75
CA VAL A 54 8.17 -8.20 0.76
C VAL A 54 8.81 -7.72 -0.54
N THR A 55 8.18 -8.02 -1.68
CA THR A 55 8.65 -7.59 -3.00
C THR A 55 8.57 -6.07 -3.14
N ALA A 56 7.48 -5.45 -2.68
CA ALA A 56 7.33 -4.00 -2.69
C ALA A 56 8.44 -3.33 -1.87
N LEU A 57 8.70 -3.80 -0.64
CA LEU A 57 9.77 -3.27 0.22
C LEU A 57 11.15 -3.44 -0.43
N ALA A 58 11.48 -4.64 -0.91
CA ALA A 58 12.76 -4.90 -1.57
C ALA A 58 12.97 -3.99 -2.78
N THR A 59 11.89 -3.77 -3.55
CA THR A 59 11.92 -2.86 -4.70
C THR A 59 12.11 -1.41 -4.27
N THR A 60 11.39 -0.94 -3.24
CA THR A 60 11.54 0.42 -2.72
C THR A 60 12.96 0.66 -2.22
N LEU A 61 13.54 -0.29 -1.48
CA LEU A 61 14.93 -0.21 -1.01
C LEU A 61 15.92 -0.14 -2.19
N ALA A 62 15.75 -1.00 -3.20
CA ALA A 62 16.61 -1.00 -4.38
C ALA A 62 16.54 0.32 -5.16
N LEU A 63 15.34 0.90 -5.31
CA LEU A 63 15.15 2.21 -5.94
C LEU A 63 15.76 3.32 -5.09
N SER A 64 15.61 3.26 -3.76
CA SER A 64 16.15 4.25 -2.83
C SER A 64 17.68 4.30 -2.89
N MET A 65 18.34 3.13 -2.95
CA MET A 65 19.80 3.05 -3.13
C MET A 65 20.28 3.68 -4.44
N ARG A 66 19.42 3.73 -5.46
CA ARG A 66 19.70 4.37 -6.74
C ARG A 66 19.22 5.82 -6.80
N GLN A 67 18.82 6.41 -5.66
CA GLN A 67 18.26 7.76 -5.55
C GLN A 67 17.02 7.96 -6.41
N GLY A 68 16.18 6.92 -6.54
CA GLY A 68 14.89 7.02 -7.20
C GLY A 68 13.93 7.96 -6.47
N ASN A 69 13.05 8.62 -7.21
CA ASN A 69 12.03 9.51 -6.68
C ASN A 69 10.85 8.73 -6.05
N ILE A 70 11.08 8.16 -4.86
CA ILE A 70 10.08 7.39 -4.12
C ILE A 70 9.11 8.35 -3.43
N LYS A 71 7.83 8.19 -3.72
CA LYS A 71 6.74 8.92 -3.04
C LYS A 71 6.22 8.18 -1.83
N ALA A 72 5.99 6.88 -1.96
CA ALA A 72 5.44 6.08 -0.89
C ALA A 72 5.67 4.58 -1.10
N LEU A 73 5.74 3.85 0.00
CA LEU A 73 5.44 2.42 0.09
C LEU A 73 4.13 2.23 0.85
N ILE A 74 3.13 1.64 0.20
CA ILE A 74 1.84 1.27 0.80
C ILE A 74 1.81 -0.24 0.98
N ALA A 75 1.84 -0.69 2.24
CA ALA A 75 1.82 -2.09 2.61
C ALA A 75 0.41 -2.50 3.02
N LEU A 76 -0.31 -3.16 2.11
CA LEU A 76 -1.62 -3.75 2.38
C LEU A 76 -1.41 -5.13 2.99
N ASP A 77 -1.84 -5.26 4.23
CA ASP A 77 -2.01 -6.55 4.90
C ASP A 77 -0.76 -7.46 4.93
N GLY A 78 0.41 -6.84 4.97
CA GLY A 78 1.71 -7.51 5.12
C GLY A 78 2.01 -7.85 6.58
N TRP A 79 1.14 -8.66 7.21
CA TRP A 79 1.35 -9.11 8.59
C TRP A 79 2.68 -9.86 8.73
N GLY A 80 3.43 -9.56 9.80
CA GLY A 80 4.76 -10.17 10.04
C GLY A 80 5.90 -9.63 9.17
N VAL A 81 5.64 -8.71 8.23
CA VAL A 81 6.69 -8.09 7.40
C VAL A 81 7.26 -6.87 8.13
N PRO A 82 8.57 -6.86 8.46
CA PRO A 82 9.23 -5.67 9.00
C PRO A 82 9.32 -4.59 7.92
N LEU A 83 8.87 -3.39 8.24
CA LEU A 83 8.91 -2.24 7.34
C LEU A 83 9.84 -1.17 7.91
N GLY A 84 10.80 -0.74 7.09
CA GLY A 84 11.74 0.32 7.40
C GLY A 84 12.46 0.81 6.15
N GLY A 85 12.90 2.08 6.18
CA GLY A 85 13.55 2.76 5.07
C GLY A 85 13.47 4.27 5.23
N ASP A 86 14.26 4.99 4.44
CA ASP A 86 14.26 6.47 4.43
C ASP A 86 13.29 7.00 3.36
N PHE A 87 12.02 6.61 3.49
CA PHE A 87 10.93 7.00 2.60
C PHE A 87 9.57 6.84 3.32
N PRO A 88 8.50 7.51 2.86
CA PRO A 88 7.18 7.37 3.48
C PRO A 88 6.64 5.93 3.38
N ILE A 89 6.18 5.38 4.50
CA ILE A 89 5.60 4.05 4.60
C ILE A 89 4.21 4.16 5.23
N TYR A 90 3.23 3.51 4.61
CA TYR A 90 1.84 3.47 5.05
C TYR A 90 1.36 2.03 5.17
N ARG A 91 0.76 1.67 6.31
CA ARG A 91 0.14 0.36 6.51
C ARG A 91 -1.36 0.43 6.33
N VAL A 92 -1.94 -0.56 5.66
CA VAL A 92 -3.38 -0.71 5.48
C VAL A 92 -3.74 -2.13 5.88
N SER A 93 -4.59 -2.31 6.89
CA SER A 93 -4.89 -3.62 7.47
C SER A 93 -6.39 -3.96 7.36
N HIS A 94 -6.71 -5.24 7.21
CA HIS A 94 -8.11 -5.70 7.08
C HIS A 94 -8.87 -5.72 8.42
N ASP A 95 -8.17 -5.52 9.53
CA ASP A 95 -8.74 -5.41 10.87
C ASP A 95 -7.82 -4.63 11.82
N TYR A 96 -8.29 -4.41 13.05
CA TYR A 96 -7.53 -3.77 14.11
C TYR A 96 -6.38 -4.64 14.67
N PHE A 97 -6.52 -5.97 14.71
CA PHE A 97 -5.53 -6.86 15.32
C PHE A 97 -4.25 -6.91 14.48
N THR A 98 -4.40 -7.14 13.17
CA THR A 98 -3.33 -7.07 12.18
C THR A 98 -2.70 -5.69 12.17
N HIS A 99 -3.49 -4.61 12.29
CA HIS A 99 -2.96 -3.25 12.39
C HIS A 99 -2.04 -3.06 13.60
N TRP A 100 -2.55 -3.35 14.80
CA TRP A 100 -1.81 -3.18 16.06
C TRP A 100 -0.56 -4.06 16.11
N SER A 101 -0.70 -5.36 15.77
CA SER A 101 0.42 -6.30 15.84
C SER A 101 1.50 -5.99 14.79
N SER A 102 1.12 -5.54 13.60
CA SER A 102 2.06 -5.16 12.55
C SER A 102 2.82 -3.87 12.87
N ALA A 103 2.25 -2.96 13.67
CA ALA A 103 2.91 -1.73 14.06
C ALA A 103 4.19 -1.96 14.89
N LEU A 104 4.27 -3.10 15.62
CA LEU A 104 5.49 -3.53 16.33
C LEU A 104 6.67 -3.78 15.38
N LEU A 105 6.38 -4.04 14.10
CA LEU A 105 7.35 -4.25 13.04
C LEU A 105 7.45 -3.01 12.11
N GLY A 106 7.17 -1.83 12.65
CA GLY A 106 7.21 -0.53 11.97
C GLY A 106 5.82 -0.03 11.61
N GLY A 107 5.32 0.99 12.32
CA GLY A 107 3.95 1.53 12.15
C GLY A 107 3.72 2.42 10.94
N GLY A 108 4.78 2.97 10.34
CA GLY A 108 4.67 3.97 9.27
C GLY A 108 4.29 5.36 9.81
N SER A 109 4.12 6.32 8.89
CA SER A 109 3.78 7.72 9.25
C SER A 109 2.29 7.91 9.54
N GLU A 110 1.46 7.20 8.77
CA GLU A 110 0.02 7.08 8.95
C GLU A 110 -0.41 5.70 8.49
N SER A 111 -1.60 5.29 8.91
CA SER A 111 -2.09 3.94 8.65
C SER A 111 -3.60 3.91 8.51
N PHE A 112 -4.11 2.79 8.00
CA PHE A 112 -5.52 2.48 7.95
C PHE A 112 -5.76 1.08 8.52
N TYR A 113 -6.89 0.90 9.21
CA TYR A 113 -7.41 -0.42 9.53
C TYR A 113 -8.92 -0.47 9.28
N ALA A 114 -9.40 -1.58 8.74
CA ALA A 114 -10.83 -1.76 8.49
C ALA A 114 -11.61 -1.98 9.79
N ASP A 115 -12.79 -1.36 9.85
CA ASP A 115 -13.74 -1.47 10.96
C ASP A 115 -15.16 -1.22 10.39
N PRO A 116 -16.03 -2.25 10.31
CA PRO A 116 -15.80 -3.62 10.79
C PRO A 116 -14.69 -4.36 10.03
N PRO A 117 -14.09 -5.41 10.63
CA PRO A 117 -13.07 -6.21 9.96
C PRO A 117 -13.63 -6.89 8.72
N VAL A 118 -12.78 -7.07 7.71
CA VAL A 118 -13.12 -7.75 6.44
C VAL A 118 -12.16 -8.90 6.20
N GLU A 119 -12.52 -9.86 5.33
CA GLU A 119 -11.59 -10.91 4.95
C GLU A 119 -10.30 -10.35 4.32
N HIS A 120 -9.17 -11.04 4.51
CA HIS A 120 -7.86 -10.66 3.96
C HIS A 120 -7.91 -10.19 2.50
N TRP A 121 -8.58 -10.98 1.66
CA TRP A 121 -8.71 -10.71 0.22
C TRP A 121 -9.69 -9.58 -0.09
N GLU A 122 -10.64 -9.31 0.78
CA GLU A 122 -11.68 -8.30 0.57
C GLU A 122 -11.11 -6.88 0.60
N LEU A 123 -10.13 -6.64 1.47
CA LEU A 123 -9.40 -5.37 1.50
C LEU A 123 -8.76 -5.07 0.13
N TRP A 124 -8.18 -6.08 -0.52
CA TRP A 124 -7.57 -5.96 -1.85
C TRP A 124 -8.62 -5.91 -2.97
N ARG A 125 -9.66 -6.74 -2.88
CA ARG A 125 -10.69 -6.88 -3.93
C ARG A 125 -11.61 -5.67 -4.01
N SER A 126 -11.99 -5.10 -2.86
CA SER A 126 -13.01 -4.05 -2.77
C SER A 126 -12.60 -2.89 -1.85
N PRO A 127 -11.43 -2.26 -2.04
CA PRO A 127 -10.97 -1.17 -1.17
C PRO A 127 -11.95 0.01 -1.13
N GLN A 128 -12.74 0.22 -2.18
CA GLN A 128 -13.76 1.26 -2.31
C GLN A 128 -15.00 1.05 -1.43
N THR A 129 -15.21 -0.17 -0.92
CA THR A 129 -16.31 -0.46 0.02
C THR A 129 -15.82 -0.83 1.41
N THR A 130 -14.54 -1.16 1.57
CA THR A 130 -13.93 -1.47 2.87
C THR A 130 -13.80 -0.20 3.71
N LYS A 131 -14.70 -0.03 4.68
CA LYS A 131 -14.70 1.10 5.63
C LYS A 131 -13.74 0.86 6.79
N GLY A 132 -13.25 1.94 7.37
CA GLY A 132 -12.43 1.86 8.56
C GLY A 132 -11.96 3.23 9.03
N TRP A 133 -10.77 3.22 9.61
CA TRP A 133 -10.17 4.40 10.23
C TRP A 133 -8.78 4.63 9.68
N SER A 134 -8.50 5.82 9.16
CA SER A 134 -7.12 6.29 9.10
C SER A 134 -6.69 6.74 10.49
N VAL A 135 -5.46 6.41 10.85
CA VAL A 135 -4.83 6.79 12.12
C VAL A 135 -3.54 7.51 11.79
N ASN A 136 -3.42 8.75 12.25
CA ASN A 136 -2.18 9.50 12.13
C ASN A 136 -1.23 9.25 13.32
N SER A 137 -0.02 9.81 13.24
CA SER A 137 1.00 9.68 14.30
C SER A 137 0.55 10.16 15.69
N ASN A 138 -0.46 11.03 15.75
CA ASN A 138 -0.99 11.57 17.00
C ASN A 138 -2.17 10.75 17.54
N GLY A 139 -2.51 9.64 16.89
CA GLY A 139 -3.64 8.78 17.24
C GLY A 139 -5.01 9.33 16.84
N SER A 140 -5.06 10.45 16.10
CA SER A 140 -6.32 10.98 15.58
C SER A 140 -6.88 10.03 14.53
N LYS A 141 -8.19 9.78 14.61
CA LYS A 141 -8.90 8.88 13.70
C LYS A 141 -9.80 9.66 12.76
N THR A 142 -9.78 9.31 11.48
CA THR A 142 -10.74 9.80 10.49
C THR A 142 -11.42 8.61 9.82
N SER A 143 -12.74 8.65 9.68
CA SER A 143 -13.48 7.57 9.02
C SER A 143 -13.48 7.78 7.51
N LEU A 144 -13.10 6.74 6.78
CA LEU A 144 -13.04 6.70 5.32
C LEU A 144 -12.95 5.24 4.85
N THR A 145 -12.98 5.03 3.55
CA THR A 145 -12.70 3.74 2.91
C THR A 145 -11.20 3.52 2.69
N ALA A 146 -10.78 2.27 2.53
CA ALA A 146 -9.40 1.94 2.18
C ALA A 146 -8.97 2.61 0.87
N ALA A 147 -9.87 2.68 -0.13
CA ALA A 147 -9.59 3.37 -1.39
C ALA A 147 -9.39 4.87 -1.20
N GLU A 148 -10.24 5.54 -0.42
CA GLU A 148 -10.06 6.97 -0.11
C GLU A 148 -8.72 7.23 0.59
N PHE A 149 -8.33 6.37 1.53
CA PHE A 149 -7.03 6.47 2.19
C PHE A 149 -5.87 6.32 1.21
N ILE A 150 -5.88 5.26 0.38
CA ILE A 150 -4.84 5.01 -0.64
C ILE A 150 -4.77 6.18 -1.62
N TYR A 151 -5.92 6.72 -2.05
CA TYR A 151 -5.99 7.85 -2.97
C TYR A 151 -5.35 9.10 -2.36
N GLN A 152 -5.61 9.39 -1.08
CA GLN A 152 -4.98 10.51 -0.36
C GLN A 152 -3.46 10.33 -0.23
N VAL A 153 -2.99 9.12 0.09
CA VAL A 153 -1.56 8.81 0.17
C VAL A 153 -0.87 9.03 -1.18
N ILE A 154 -1.51 8.62 -2.28
CA ILE A 154 -0.93 8.75 -3.62
C ILE A 154 -0.91 10.21 -4.12
N LEU A 155 -1.91 11.03 -3.78
CA LEU A 155 -2.03 12.40 -4.30
C LEU A 155 -1.40 13.49 -3.43
N CYS A 156 -1.51 13.38 -2.11
CA CYS A 156 -1.34 14.52 -1.22
C CYS A 156 -0.02 14.51 -0.45
N LYS A 157 0.81 13.48 -0.60
CA LYS A 157 2.04 13.27 0.17
C LYS A 157 3.19 12.85 -0.74
#